data_AF-A0A1G8M8V0-F1
#
_entry.id   AF-A0A1G8M8V0-F1
#
_cell.length_a   1.000
_cell.length_b   1.000
_cell.length_c   1.000
_cell.angle_alpha   90.00
_cell.angle_beta   90.00
_cell.angle_gamma   90.00
#
_symmetry.space_group_name_H-M   'P 1'
#
loop_
_entity.id
_entity.type
_entity.pdbx_description
1 polymer ?
#
loop_
_entity_poly.entity_id
_entity_poly.type
_entity_poly.pdbx_seq_one_letter_code
_entity_poly.pdbx_strand_id
1 'polypeptide(L)'
;MSPVLGEAPTLTPLNFRLIFRLATPYFGDCLMDIAKRVELSIEGGRNRNWDQALDLICPALEATARKALGKAKITGKEYKDYVRSKYQIIEPFSCTGLNMSETRFPNISVSTDDGKTLENPDVADIIYHCYRNATQHGYTISSKFAFSEQQPGSFVGWNFNFGEGRIHFPVNLVWALIATVVLEKSNKDIVSFTGQFLYLNVENKNVHFPVGLFWGGEDLVVNFFGKHPRPTVTMRFTNNIS
;
A
#
# COMPACT_ATOMS: atom_id res chain seq x y z
N MET A 1 51.30 -53.33 -13.10
CA MET A 1 49.91 -53.01 -13.48
C MET A 1 49.51 -51.77 -12.72
N SER A 2 49.63 -50.61 -13.35
CA SER A 2 49.25 -49.31 -12.77
C SER A 2 47.83 -48.97 -13.21
N PRO A 3 46.96 -48.42 -12.34
CA PRO A 3 45.61 -48.04 -12.74
C PRO A 3 45.64 -46.75 -13.58
N VAL A 4 44.94 -46.80 -14.71
CA VAL A 4 44.70 -45.69 -15.62
C VAL A 4 43.67 -44.74 -14.98
N LEU A 5 44.07 -43.48 -14.81
CA LEU A 5 43.17 -42.38 -14.47
C LEU A 5 42.30 -42.07 -15.71
N GLY A 6 40.99 -42.28 -15.59
CA GLY A 6 40.03 -41.91 -16.61
C GLY A 6 39.90 -40.38 -16.72
N GLU A 7 39.95 -39.88 -17.94
CA GLU A 7 39.76 -38.47 -18.29
C GLU A 7 38.35 -37.99 -17.93
N ALA A 8 38.27 -36.78 -17.38
CA ALA A 8 37.01 -36.09 -17.12
C ALA A 8 36.36 -35.66 -18.45
N PRO A 9 35.02 -35.78 -18.61
CA PRO A 9 34.36 -35.35 -19.84
C PRO A 9 34.47 -33.83 -20.00
N THR A 10 34.97 -33.42 -21.17
CA THR A 10 34.99 -32.05 -21.65
C THR A 10 33.56 -31.53 -21.84
N LEU A 11 33.15 -30.59 -20.98
CA LEU A 11 31.92 -29.82 -21.17
C LEU A 11 32.09 -28.91 -22.39
N THR A 12 31.40 -29.21 -23.46
CA THR A 12 31.17 -28.26 -24.56
C THR A 12 30.30 -27.11 -24.05
N PRO A 13 30.58 -25.85 -24.43
CA PRO A 13 29.76 -24.73 -24.01
C PRO A 13 28.41 -24.81 -24.73
N LEU A 14 27.38 -25.25 -24.01
CA LEU A 14 26.00 -25.08 -24.44
C LEU A 14 25.74 -23.57 -24.52
N ASN A 15 25.54 -23.07 -25.73
CA ASN A 15 25.07 -21.71 -26.01
C ASN A 15 23.67 -21.53 -25.39
N PHE A 16 23.61 -21.14 -24.12
CA PHE A 16 22.42 -20.55 -23.52
C PHE A 16 22.25 -19.14 -24.10
N ARG A 17 21.55 -19.04 -25.24
CA ARG A 17 20.94 -17.77 -25.64
C ARG A 17 19.83 -17.47 -24.63
N LEU A 18 20.15 -16.67 -23.60
CA LEU A 18 19.15 -15.92 -22.85
C LEU A 18 18.39 -15.05 -23.86
N ILE A 19 17.22 -15.49 -24.28
CA ILE A 19 16.26 -14.62 -24.96
C ILE A 19 15.69 -13.72 -23.86
N PHE A 20 16.32 -12.56 -23.65
CA PHE A 20 15.65 -11.45 -22.99
C PHE A 20 14.48 -11.07 -23.89
N ARG A 21 13.29 -11.58 -23.57
CA ARG A 21 12.04 -11.08 -24.12
C ARG A 21 11.84 -9.72 -23.47
N LEU A 22 12.42 -8.68 -24.06
CA LEU A 22 12.12 -7.30 -23.72
C LEU A 22 10.61 -7.14 -23.86
N ALA A 23 9.93 -7.03 -22.72
CA ALA A 23 8.54 -6.64 -22.68
C ALA A 23 8.42 -5.28 -23.38
N THR A 24 7.39 -5.18 -24.21
CA THR A 24 7.04 -4.07 -25.08
C THR A 24 7.19 -2.68 -24.42
N PRO A 25 7.63 -1.65 -25.19
CA PRO A 25 7.75 -0.30 -24.67
C PRO A 25 6.36 0.32 -24.54
N TYR A 26 5.85 0.45 -23.31
CA TYR A 26 4.78 1.40 -23.03
C TYR A 26 5.41 2.79 -22.90
N PHE A 27 5.39 3.49 -24.03
CA PHE A 27 5.50 4.93 -24.25
C PHE A 27 5.69 5.85 -23.01
N GLY A 28 6.77 6.64 -23.07
CA GLY A 28 6.70 8.11 -22.92
C GLY A 28 6.70 8.68 -21.51
N ASP A 29 7.86 9.24 -21.14
CA ASP A 29 8.10 10.30 -20.14
C ASP A 29 8.09 9.91 -18.64
N CYS A 30 9.32 9.74 -18.11
CA CYS A 30 9.70 9.86 -16.70
C CYS A 30 8.82 9.14 -15.66
N LEU A 31 8.24 7.97 -15.99
CA LEU A 31 7.52 7.17 -15.00
C LEU A 31 8.49 6.22 -14.31
N MET A 32 8.94 6.62 -13.12
CA MET A 32 9.53 5.70 -12.16
C MET A 32 8.64 4.46 -11.98
N ASP A 33 9.23 3.27 -12.15
CA ASP A 33 8.57 1.97 -12.08
C ASP A 33 7.91 1.71 -10.71
N ILE A 34 6.85 0.89 -10.68
CA ILE A 34 6.08 0.56 -9.47
C ILE A 34 7.00 -0.02 -8.38
N ALA A 35 7.92 -0.94 -8.74
CA ALA A 35 8.83 -1.54 -7.77
C ALA A 35 9.74 -0.48 -7.13
N LYS A 36 10.29 0.40 -7.96
CA LYS A 36 11.20 1.45 -7.48
C LYS A 36 10.47 2.42 -6.56
N ARG A 37 9.21 2.77 -6.88
CA ARG A 37 8.38 3.63 -6.01
C ARG A 37 8.12 2.99 -4.66
N VAL A 38 7.84 1.70 -4.64
CA VAL A 38 7.70 0.93 -3.39
C VAL A 38 8.99 0.98 -2.57
N GLU A 39 10.14 0.71 -3.18
CA GLU A 39 11.43 0.75 -2.47
C GLU A 39 11.73 2.11 -1.83
N LEU A 40 11.57 3.18 -2.60
CA LEU A 40 11.81 4.53 -2.10
C LEU A 40 10.74 4.96 -1.08
N SER A 41 9.49 4.51 -1.23
CA SER A 41 8.44 4.78 -0.25
C SER A 41 8.75 4.12 1.10
N ILE A 42 9.27 2.88 1.07
CA ILE A 42 9.75 2.19 2.26
C ILE A 42 10.90 2.97 2.90
N GLU A 43 11.84 3.47 2.11
CA GLU A 43 12.95 4.27 2.62
C GLU A 43 12.48 5.59 3.24
N GLY A 44 11.54 6.30 2.58
CA GLY A 44 10.89 7.49 3.13
C GLY A 44 10.23 7.21 4.49
N GLY A 45 9.45 6.13 4.58
CA GLY A 45 8.80 5.72 5.83
C GLY A 45 9.79 5.35 6.93
N ARG A 46 10.91 4.68 6.61
CA ARG A 46 11.98 4.37 7.57
C ARG A 46 12.65 5.62 8.11
N ASN A 47 12.80 6.64 7.27
CA ASN A 47 13.35 7.93 7.64
C ASN A 47 12.32 8.89 8.25
N ARG A 48 11.09 8.42 8.51
CA ARG A 48 9.94 9.24 8.98
C ARG A 48 9.60 10.41 8.07
N ASN A 49 9.98 10.33 6.79
CA ASN A 49 9.56 11.27 5.76
C ASN A 49 8.26 10.76 5.11
N TRP A 50 7.15 10.93 5.84
CA TRP A 50 5.85 10.38 5.44
C TRP A 50 5.30 11.04 4.17
N ASP A 51 5.58 12.33 3.97
CA ASP A 51 5.20 13.06 2.75
C ASP A 51 5.87 12.44 1.53
N GLN A 52 7.19 12.23 1.58
CA GLN A 52 7.92 11.53 0.51
C GLN A 52 7.38 10.10 0.32
N ALA A 53 7.09 9.39 1.41
CA ALA A 53 6.57 8.03 1.31
C ALA A 53 5.21 8.00 0.59
N LEU A 54 4.33 8.96 0.89
CA LEU A 54 3.03 9.16 0.23
C LEU A 54 3.16 9.57 -1.24
N ASP A 55 4.03 10.54 -1.55
CA ASP A 55 4.32 11.01 -2.91
C ASP A 55 4.75 9.87 -3.84
N LEU A 56 5.38 8.84 -3.27
CA LEU A 56 5.84 7.67 -3.99
C LEU A 56 4.77 6.58 -4.07
N ILE A 57 4.08 6.27 -2.96
CA ILE A 57 3.14 5.14 -2.92
C ILE A 57 1.79 5.46 -3.56
N CYS A 58 1.27 6.70 -3.45
CA CYS A 58 -0.01 7.06 -4.03
C CYS A 58 -0.03 6.87 -5.56
N PRO A 59 1.00 7.33 -6.32
CA PRO A 59 1.08 7.04 -7.75
C PRO A 59 1.31 5.56 -8.09
N ALA A 60 2.06 4.82 -7.25
CA ALA A 60 2.24 3.37 -7.43
C ALA A 60 0.92 2.62 -7.23
N LEU A 61 0.10 3.04 -6.27
CA LEU A 61 -1.24 2.50 -6.03
C LEU A 61 -2.19 2.82 -7.19
N GLU A 62 -2.12 4.03 -7.77
CA GLU A 62 -2.90 4.37 -8.97
C GLU A 62 -2.46 3.55 -10.20
N ALA A 63 -1.15 3.39 -10.42
CA ALA A 63 -0.61 2.53 -11.48
C ALA A 63 -1.05 1.07 -11.31
N THR A 64 -1.06 0.59 -10.07
CA THR A 64 -1.55 -0.74 -9.70
C THR A 64 -3.05 -0.89 -9.97
N ALA A 65 -3.87 0.08 -9.55
CA ALA A 65 -5.31 0.09 -9.80
C ALA A 65 -5.63 0.10 -11.31
N ARG A 66 -4.89 0.88 -12.10
CA ARG A 66 -4.98 0.88 -13.56
C ARG A 66 -4.68 -0.50 -14.15
N LYS A 67 -3.62 -1.15 -13.67
CA LYS A 67 -3.24 -2.50 -14.10
C LYS A 67 -4.31 -3.53 -13.74
N ALA A 68 -4.79 -3.52 -12.50
CA ALA A 68 -5.85 -4.41 -12.02
C ALA A 68 -7.17 -4.25 -12.79
N LEU A 69 -7.52 -3.03 -13.18
CA LEU A 69 -8.73 -2.73 -13.95
C LEU A 69 -8.54 -2.85 -15.47
N GLY A 70 -7.32 -3.09 -15.95
CA GLY A 70 -7.01 -3.17 -17.39
C GLY A 70 -7.21 -1.84 -18.13
N LYS A 71 -6.98 -0.70 -17.48
CA LYS A 71 -7.25 0.64 -18.02
C LYS A 71 -6.01 1.52 -18.09
N ALA A 72 -5.89 2.30 -19.15
CA ALA A 72 -4.80 3.30 -19.29
C ALA A 72 -4.95 4.49 -18.33
N LYS A 73 -6.20 4.83 -17.98
CA LYS A 73 -6.60 5.87 -17.02
C LYS A 73 -7.79 5.38 -16.22
N ILE A 74 -7.87 5.79 -14.95
CA ILE A 74 -9.00 5.50 -14.08
C ILE A 74 -9.55 6.82 -13.52
N THR A 75 -10.84 6.83 -13.25
CA THR A 75 -11.53 7.95 -12.60
C THR A 75 -11.28 7.92 -11.09
N GLY A 76 -11.51 9.04 -10.41
CA GLY A 76 -11.43 9.09 -8.94
C GLY A 76 -12.40 8.12 -8.27
N LYS A 77 -13.58 7.87 -8.87
CA LYS A 77 -14.50 6.84 -8.38
C LYS A 77 -13.88 5.45 -8.44
N GLU A 78 -13.29 5.08 -9.58
CA GLU A 78 -12.65 3.77 -9.77
C GLU A 78 -11.44 3.57 -8.87
N TYR A 79 -10.63 4.61 -8.64
CA TYR A 79 -9.56 4.57 -7.66
C TYR A 79 -10.10 4.26 -6.26
N LYS A 80 -11.13 4.99 -5.82
CA LYS A 80 -11.70 4.80 -4.48
C LYS A 80 -12.36 3.43 -4.32
N ASP A 81 -13.06 2.96 -5.34
CA ASP A 81 -13.66 1.61 -5.35
C ASP A 81 -12.58 0.52 -5.31
N TYR A 82 -11.47 0.73 -6.04
CA TYR A 82 -10.31 -0.14 -5.96
C TYR A 82 -9.73 -0.18 -4.54
N VAL A 83 -9.49 0.98 -3.90
CA VAL A 83 -9.00 1.03 -2.52
C VAL A 83 -9.94 0.32 -1.54
N ARG A 84 -11.26 0.53 -1.66
CA ARG A 84 -12.28 -0.16 -0.85
C ARG A 84 -12.22 -1.68 -1.01
N SER A 85 -11.98 -2.17 -2.23
CA SER A 85 -11.82 -3.60 -2.49
C SER A 85 -10.61 -4.22 -1.78
N LYS A 86 -9.68 -3.39 -1.31
CA LYS A 86 -8.44 -3.80 -0.64
C LYS A 86 -8.46 -3.59 0.87
N TYR A 87 -9.59 -3.24 1.49
CA TYR A 87 -9.68 -3.10 2.95
C TYR A 87 -9.27 -4.36 3.72
N GLN A 88 -9.50 -5.56 3.18
CA GLN A 88 -9.01 -6.82 3.76
C GLN A 88 -7.47 -6.92 3.87
N ILE A 89 -6.72 -6.13 3.10
CA ILE A 89 -5.27 -5.99 3.21
C ILE A 89 -4.92 -4.73 4.01
N ILE A 90 -5.58 -3.61 3.72
CA ILE A 90 -5.26 -2.32 4.36
C ILE A 90 -5.48 -2.38 5.88
N GLU A 91 -6.58 -2.98 6.33
CA GLU A 91 -6.92 -3.06 7.75
C GLU A 91 -5.84 -3.81 8.57
N PRO A 92 -5.46 -5.06 8.24
CA PRO A 92 -4.41 -5.78 8.95
C PRO A 92 -3.05 -5.08 8.97
N PHE A 93 -2.67 -4.38 7.90
CA PHE A 93 -1.36 -3.71 7.82
C PHE A 93 -1.36 -2.30 8.43
N SER A 94 -2.52 -1.67 8.56
CA SER A 94 -2.65 -0.43 9.32
C SER A 94 -2.53 -0.68 10.84
N CYS A 95 -2.68 -1.93 11.30
CA CYS A 95 -2.60 -2.34 12.71
C CYS A 95 -3.54 -1.58 13.65
N THR A 96 -4.72 -1.16 13.18
CA THR A 96 -5.60 -0.26 13.96
C THR A 96 -6.98 -0.80 14.33
N GLY A 97 -7.32 -2.01 13.90
CA GLY A 97 -8.58 -2.67 14.29
C GLY A 97 -9.85 -1.92 13.85
N LEU A 98 -9.77 -0.95 12.94
CA LEU A 98 -10.94 -0.25 12.42
C LEU A 98 -11.58 -1.08 11.30
N ASN A 99 -12.89 -1.35 11.37
CA ASN A 99 -13.65 -1.85 10.22
C ASN A 99 -13.89 -0.71 9.25
N MET A 100 -13.04 -0.59 8.23
CA MET A 100 -13.06 0.47 7.21
C MET A 100 -14.24 0.31 6.26
N SER A 101 -14.71 -0.93 6.03
CA SER A 101 -15.85 -1.19 5.14
C SER A 101 -17.14 -0.54 5.65
N GLU A 102 -17.36 -0.58 6.97
CA GLU A 102 -18.57 -0.07 7.62
C GLU A 102 -18.41 1.31 8.27
N THR A 103 -17.19 1.72 8.62
CA THR A 103 -16.97 3.01 9.29
C THR A 103 -17.11 4.17 8.30
N ARG A 104 -17.88 5.19 8.70
CA ARG A 104 -17.97 6.50 8.03
C ARG A 104 -17.69 7.58 9.05
N PHE A 105 -17.19 8.73 8.62
CA PHE A 105 -16.81 9.82 9.52
C PHE A 105 -17.74 11.04 9.35
N PRO A 106 -18.96 11.00 9.90
CA PRO A 106 -19.82 12.19 9.92
C PRO A 106 -19.13 13.30 10.71
N ASN A 107 -19.33 14.55 10.27
CA ASN A 107 -18.67 15.77 10.77
C ASN A 107 -17.22 15.96 10.32
N ILE A 108 -16.74 15.14 9.38
CA ILE A 108 -15.47 15.34 8.72
C ILE A 108 -15.75 15.80 7.30
N SER A 109 -15.54 17.09 7.04
CA SER A 109 -15.70 17.68 5.72
C SER A 109 -14.43 17.49 4.89
N VAL A 110 -14.56 16.77 3.77
CA VAL A 110 -13.48 16.61 2.79
C VAL A 110 -13.84 17.36 1.51
N SER A 111 -13.02 18.35 1.16
CA SER A 111 -13.16 19.08 -0.10
C SER A 111 -12.70 18.23 -1.28
N THR A 112 -13.46 18.26 -2.35
CA THR A 112 -13.15 17.57 -3.61
C THR A 112 -12.61 18.55 -4.65
N ASP A 113 -11.95 18.03 -5.69
CA ASP A 113 -11.35 18.88 -6.74
C ASP A 113 -12.38 19.69 -7.54
N ASP A 114 -13.64 19.24 -7.57
CA ASP A 114 -14.76 19.94 -8.19
C ASP A 114 -15.47 20.94 -7.26
N GLY A 115 -14.85 21.26 -6.12
CA GLY A 115 -15.34 22.26 -5.16
C GLY A 115 -16.51 21.79 -4.30
N LYS A 116 -16.87 20.50 -4.34
CA LYS A 116 -17.88 19.92 -3.46
C LYS A 116 -17.26 19.54 -2.12
N THR A 117 -18.13 19.30 -1.14
CA THR A 117 -17.74 18.79 0.17
C THR A 117 -18.40 17.44 0.39
N LEU A 118 -17.60 16.42 0.74
CA LEU A 118 -18.10 15.15 1.23
C LEU A 118 -18.34 15.28 2.74
N GLU A 119 -19.57 15.02 3.17
CA GLU A 119 -20.00 15.17 4.58
C GLU A 119 -19.87 13.88 5.39
N ASN A 120 -19.80 12.73 4.72
CA ASN A 120 -19.70 11.40 5.32
C ASN A 120 -18.59 10.57 4.65
N PRO A 121 -17.34 11.05 4.58
CA PRO A 121 -16.26 10.34 3.92
C PRO A 121 -15.96 9.01 4.63
N ASP A 122 -15.49 8.03 3.87
CA ASP A 122 -14.78 6.88 4.39
C ASP A 122 -13.25 7.03 4.23
N VAL A 123 -12.52 5.98 4.60
CA VAL A 123 -11.06 5.93 4.51
C VAL A 123 -10.57 6.11 3.08
N ALA A 124 -11.26 5.56 2.07
CA ALA A 124 -10.84 5.67 0.67
C ALA A 124 -11.07 7.08 0.13
N ASP A 125 -12.15 7.74 0.55
CA ASP A 125 -12.39 9.15 0.21
C ASP A 125 -11.27 10.05 0.75
N ILE A 126 -10.83 9.83 1.99
CA ILE A 126 -9.75 10.61 2.60
C ILE A 126 -8.40 10.31 1.93
N ILE A 127 -8.07 9.04 1.66
CA ILE A 127 -6.85 8.68 0.93
C ILE A 127 -6.78 9.40 -0.42
N TYR A 128 -7.89 9.38 -1.16
CA TYR A 128 -7.93 9.99 -2.49
C TYR A 128 -7.84 11.52 -2.42
N HIS A 129 -8.69 12.18 -1.65
CA HIS A 129 -8.81 13.64 -1.66
C HIS A 129 -7.74 14.34 -0.81
N CYS A 130 -7.30 13.75 0.29
CA CYS A 130 -6.39 14.41 1.24
C CYS A 130 -4.92 14.02 1.04
N TYR A 131 -4.65 12.81 0.53
CA TYR A 131 -3.26 12.35 0.30
C TYR A 131 -2.93 12.33 -1.19
N ARG A 132 -3.59 11.49 -1.99
CA ARG A 132 -3.27 11.35 -3.41
C ARG A 132 -3.36 12.68 -4.14
N ASN A 133 -4.47 13.41 -4.01
CA ASN A 133 -4.61 14.70 -4.69
C ASN A 133 -3.60 15.74 -4.21
N ALA A 134 -3.35 15.82 -2.91
CA ALA A 134 -2.34 16.73 -2.36
C ALA A 134 -0.95 16.44 -2.94
N THR A 135 -0.51 15.17 -2.90
CA THR A 135 0.78 14.71 -3.43
C THR A 135 0.91 14.93 -4.93
N GLN A 136 -0.15 14.69 -5.72
CA GLN A 136 -0.11 14.78 -7.17
C GLN A 136 -0.19 16.21 -7.71
N HIS A 137 -0.81 17.13 -6.96
CA HIS A 137 -0.91 18.54 -7.32
C HIS A 137 0.10 19.42 -6.59
N GLY A 138 0.99 18.83 -5.78
CA GLY A 138 2.01 19.55 -5.01
C GLY A 138 1.43 20.44 -3.91
N TYR A 139 0.23 20.10 -3.42
CA TYR A 139 -0.39 20.80 -2.29
C TYR A 139 0.08 20.19 -0.98
N THR A 140 0.19 21.03 0.05
CA THR A 140 0.48 20.57 1.41
C THR A 140 -0.69 19.74 1.95
N ILE A 141 -0.40 18.58 2.54
CA ILE A 141 -1.40 17.79 3.27
C ILE A 141 -1.93 18.66 4.42
N SER A 142 -3.25 18.83 4.48
CA SER A 142 -3.88 19.63 5.53
C SER A 142 -3.56 19.04 6.91
N SER A 143 -3.25 19.90 7.88
CA SER A 143 -3.03 19.50 9.27
C SER A 143 -4.23 18.81 9.92
N LYS A 144 -5.43 18.93 9.32
CA LYS A 144 -6.63 18.18 9.70
C LYS A 144 -6.53 16.68 9.42
N PHE A 145 -5.67 16.29 8.48
CA PHE A 145 -5.48 14.92 8.01
C PHE A 145 -4.04 14.42 8.18
N ALA A 146 -3.28 15.00 9.12
CA ALA A 146 -1.90 14.60 9.38
C ALA A 146 -1.77 13.15 9.88
N PHE A 147 -0.54 12.62 9.97
CA PHE A 147 -0.31 11.32 10.60
C PHE A 147 -0.11 11.43 12.11
N SER A 148 -0.63 10.45 12.85
CA SER A 148 -0.26 10.18 14.24
C SER A 148 1.01 9.32 14.25
N GLU A 149 2.11 9.92 14.73
CA GLU A 149 3.35 9.19 14.95
C GLU A 149 3.33 8.41 16.27
N GLN A 150 4.07 7.29 16.30
CA GLN A 150 4.34 6.60 17.55
C GLN A 150 5.21 7.46 18.46
N GLN A 151 4.69 7.81 19.63
CA GLN A 151 5.55 8.28 20.72
C GLN A 151 6.13 7.08 21.46
N PRO A 152 7.35 7.17 22.02
CA PRO A 152 7.91 6.11 22.83
C PRO A 152 6.93 5.69 23.94
N GLY A 153 6.54 4.41 23.97
CA GLY A 153 5.59 3.86 24.95
C GLY A 153 4.10 4.05 24.62
N SER A 154 3.74 4.62 23.46
CA SER A 154 2.35 4.76 23.02
C SER A 154 1.97 3.80 21.89
N PHE A 155 0.67 3.52 21.77
CA PHE A 155 0.08 2.80 20.65
C PHE A 155 -0.13 3.75 19.47
N VAL A 156 0.25 3.33 18.26
CA VAL A 156 -0.11 4.05 17.02
C VAL A 156 -1.53 3.69 16.66
N GLY A 157 -2.44 4.63 16.87
CA GLY A 157 -3.86 4.46 16.55
C GLY A 157 -4.41 5.63 15.76
N TRP A 158 -5.67 5.47 15.36
CA TRP A 158 -6.44 6.60 14.87
C TRP A 158 -6.62 7.63 15.97
N ASN A 159 -6.40 8.90 15.62
CA ASN A 159 -6.73 10.01 16.49
C ASN A 159 -7.84 10.82 15.82
N PHE A 160 -9.01 10.83 16.44
CA PHE A 160 -10.17 11.54 15.95
C PHE A 160 -10.46 12.74 16.84
N ASN A 161 -10.52 13.93 16.25
CA ASN A 161 -11.07 15.12 16.89
C ASN A 161 -12.22 15.64 16.03
N PHE A 162 -13.41 15.09 16.25
CA PHE A 162 -14.62 15.45 15.49
C PHE A 162 -15.07 16.89 15.74
N GLY A 163 -14.79 17.46 16.93
CA GLY A 163 -15.11 18.86 17.24
C GLY A 163 -14.32 19.85 16.39
N GLU A 164 -13.09 19.51 16.03
CA GLU A 164 -12.24 20.32 15.14
C GLU A 164 -12.27 19.85 13.67
N GLY A 165 -13.05 18.82 13.37
CA GLY A 165 -13.10 18.19 12.06
C GLY A 165 -11.76 17.57 11.63
N ARG A 166 -11.01 16.97 12.56
CA ARG A 166 -9.68 16.39 12.32
C ARG A 166 -9.70 14.87 12.46
N ILE A 167 -9.03 14.20 11.53
CA ILE A 167 -8.69 12.78 11.65
C ILE A 167 -7.19 12.66 11.40
N HIS A 168 -6.43 12.22 12.39
CA HIS A 168 -5.05 11.83 12.17
C HIS A 168 -4.94 10.32 11.99
N PHE A 169 -4.37 9.94 10.85
CA PHE A 169 -4.23 8.56 10.46
C PHE A 169 -2.99 7.96 11.11
N PRO A 170 -3.01 6.67 11.46
CA PRO A 170 -1.80 5.98 11.86
C PRO A 170 -0.76 6.05 10.74
N VAL A 171 0.52 6.32 11.06
CA VAL A 171 1.63 6.19 10.08
C VAL A 171 1.67 4.81 9.41
N ASN A 172 1.12 3.79 10.08
CA ASN A 172 0.97 2.44 9.53
C ASN A 172 0.07 2.36 8.29
N LEU A 173 -0.77 3.37 8.03
CA LEU A 173 -1.51 3.42 6.77
C LEU A 173 -0.55 3.42 5.57
N VAL A 174 0.61 4.09 5.64
CA VAL A 174 1.61 4.09 4.56
C VAL A 174 2.08 2.65 4.29
N TRP A 175 2.41 1.90 5.34
CA TRP A 175 2.79 0.49 5.22
C TRP A 175 1.67 -0.37 4.63
N ALA A 176 0.42 -0.05 4.96
CA ALA A 176 -0.75 -0.72 4.41
C ALA A 176 -0.98 -0.43 2.92
N LEU A 177 -0.72 0.80 2.46
CA LEU A 177 -0.74 1.14 1.03
C LEU A 177 0.39 0.44 0.28
N ILE A 178 1.59 0.35 0.88
CA ILE A 178 2.71 -0.44 0.34
C ILE A 178 2.32 -1.91 0.21
N ALA A 179 1.74 -2.50 1.26
CA ALA A 179 1.26 -3.89 1.24
C ALA A 179 0.24 -4.11 0.13
N THR A 180 -0.69 -3.17 -0.05
CA THR A 180 -1.72 -3.23 -1.11
C THR A 180 -1.09 -3.30 -2.49
N VAL A 181 -0.09 -2.46 -2.77
CA VAL A 181 0.62 -2.46 -4.06
C VAL A 181 1.41 -3.75 -4.27
N VAL A 182 2.16 -4.19 -3.26
CA VAL A 182 3.01 -5.38 -3.36
C VAL A 182 2.15 -6.63 -3.57
N LEU A 183 1.10 -6.79 -2.78
CA LEU A 183 0.32 -8.02 -2.78
C LEU A 183 -0.65 -8.13 -3.96
N GLU A 184 -1.01 -7.03 -4.62
CA GLU A 184 -1.97 -7.03 -5.72
C GLU A 184 -1.64 -8.07 -6.79
N LYS A 185 -2.62 -8.94 -7.09
CA LYS A 185 -2.49 -10.05 -8.06
C LYS A 185 -2.02 -9.59 -9.44
N SER A 186 -2.46 -8.42 -9.89
CA SER A 186 -2.03 -7.86 -11.18
C SER A 186 -0.54 -7.51 -11.23
N ASN A 187 0.14 -7.42 -10.09
CA ASN A 187 1.56 -7.09 -9.97
C ASN A 187 2.47 -8.33 -9.83
N LYS A 188 1.96 -9.56 -9.99
CA LYS A 188 2.73 -10.81 -9.85
C LYS A 188 3.95 -10.96 -10.78
N ASP A 189 3.98 -10.19 -11.85
CA ASP A 189 5.04 -10.11 -12.86
C ASP A 189 6.13 -9.08 -12.52
N ILE A 190 5.93 -8.27 -11.47
CA ILE A 190 6.94 -7.35 -10.97
C ILE A 190 8.03 -8.15 -10.27
N VAL A 191 9.28 -7.87 -10.62
CA VAL A 191 10.47 -8.45 -10.00
C VAL A 191 11.23 -7.34 -9.30
N SER A 192 11.51 -7.49 -8.01
CA SER A 192 12.42 -6.62 -7.28
C SER A 192 13.42 -7.44 -6.47
N PHE A 193 14.67 -6.99 -6.43
CA PHE A 193 15.77 -7.65 -5.70
C PHE A 193 16.02 -7.02 -4.34
N THR A 194 15.00 -6.33 -3.79
CA THR A 194 15.10 -5.65 -2.50
C THR A 194 15.12 -6.65 -1.34
N GLY A 195 15.99 -6.43 -0.37
CA GLY A 195 16.00 -7.14 0.92
C GLY A 195 15.00 -6.58 1.93
N GLN A 196 14.17 -5.60 1.54
CA GLN A 196 13.18 -4.99 2.41
C GLN A 196 12.00 -5.95 2.69
N PHE A 197 11.38 -5.80 3.85
CA PHE A 197 10.23 -6.58 4.27
C PHE A 197 9.23 -5.69 5.00
N LEU A 198 7.94 -6.02 4.86
CA LEU A 198 6.91 -5.55 5.76
C LEU A 198 6.87 -6.49 6.96
N TYR A 199 6.55 -5.98 8.15
CA TYR A 199 6.40 -6.82 9.33
C TYR A 199 5.06 -6.54 10.01
N LEU A 200 4.49 -7.58 10.60
CA LEU A 200 3.29 -7.49 11.42
C LEU A 200 3.47 -8.32 12.68
N ASN A 201 2.99 -7.80 13.81
CA ASN A 201 2.85 -8.60 15.01
C ASN A 201 1.53 -9.37 14.96
N VAL A 202 1.60 -10.70 15.03
CA VAL A 202 0.46 -11.61 15.04
C VAL A 202 0.68 -12.55 16.22
N GLU A 203 -0.23 -12.53 17.21
CA GLU A 203 -0.15 -13.41 18.39
C GLU A 203 1.22 -13.39 19.09
N ASN A 204 1.76 -12.19 19.31
CA ASN A 204 3.09 -11.95 19.89
C ASN A 204 4.28 -12.47 19.06
N LYS A 205 4.06 -12.83 17.78
CA LYS A 205 5.12 -13.20 16.84
C LYS A 205 5.26 -12.13 15.76
N ASN A 206 6.50 -11.78 15.44
CA ASN A 206 6.77 -10.91 14.29
C ASN A 206 6.80 -11.76 13.03
N VAL A 207 5.84 -11.51 12.15
CA VAL A 207 5.72 -12.15 10.84
C VAL A 207 6.28 -11.19 9.81
N HIS A 208 7.22 -11.66 9.00
CA HIS A 208 7.87 -10.88 7.95
C HIS A 208 7.32 -11.26 6.57
N PHE A 209 7.08 -10.25 5.75
CA PHE A 209 6.66 -10.36 4.36
C PHE A 209 7.74 -9.72 3.48
N PRO A 210 8.75 -10.49 3.02
CA PRO A 210 9.79 -9.98 2.12
C PRO A 210 9.20 -9.40 0.84
N VAL A 211 9.45 -8.12 0.56
CA VAL A 211 8.81 -7.40 -0.55
C VAL A 211 9.15 -8.03 -1.89
N GLY A 212 10.42 -8.40 -2.11
CA GLY A 212 10.86 -9.03 -3.35
C GLY A 212 10.25 -10.40 -3.65
N LEU A 213 9.62 -11.06 -2.67
CA LEU A 213 9.03 -12.41 -2.81
C LEU A 213 7.50 -12.40 -2.81
N PHE A 214 6.86 -11.32 -2.37
CA PHE A 214 5.42 -11.27 -2.11
C PHE A 214 4.62 -10.55 -3.21
N TRP A 215 5.26 -10.19 -4.33
CA TRP A 215 4.56 -9.61 -5.48
C TRP A 215 3.41 -10.51 -5.96
N GLY A 216 2.18 -9.98 -5.95
CA GLY A 216 0.98 -10.76 -6.30
C GLY A 216 0.51 -11.78 -5.25
N GLY A 217 1.05 -11.73 -4.03
CA GLY A 217 0.79 -12.66 -2.94
C GLY A 217 -0.52 -12.46 -2.17
N GLU A 218 -1.49 -11.71 -2.70
CA GLU A 218 -2.75 -11.37 -2.01
C GLU A 218 -3.47 -12.57 -1.42
N ASP A 219 -3.70 -13.64 -2.20
CA ASP A 219 -4.45 -14.81 -1.73
C ASP A 219 -3.76 -15.51 -0.55
N LEU A 220 -2.44 -15.57 -0.56
CA LEU A 220 -1.65 -16.17 0.52
C LEU A 220 -1.81 -15.36 1.81
N VAL A 221 -1.74 -14.04 1.70
CA VAL A 221 -1.82 -13.12 2.84
C VAL A 221 -3.24 -13.00 3.39
N VAL A 222 -4.26 -12.95 2.53
CA VAL A 222 -5.67 -12.98 2.95
C VAL A 222 -5.97 -14.28 3.68
N ASN A 223 -5.53 -15.44 3.15
CA ASN A 223 -5.69 -16.72 3.83
C ASN A 223 -4.95 -16.77 5.18
N PHE A 224 -3.76 -16.16 5.26
CA PHE A 224 -3.04 -16.03 6.52
C PHE A 224 -3.85 -15.22 7.55
N PHE A 225 -4.40 -14.06 7.18
CA PHE A 225 -5.24 -13.27 8.08
C PHE A 225 -6.55 -13.96 8.46
N GLY A 226 -7.16 -14.74 7.56
CA GLY A 226 -8.35 -15.54 7.86
C GLY A 226 -8.12 -16.59 8.95
N LYS A 227 -6.88 -17.07 9.13
CA LYS A 227 -6.49 -18.01 10.19
C LYS A 227 -6.11 -17.32 11.50
N HIS A 228 -5.87 -16.01 11.46
CA HIS A 228 -5.45 -15.20 12.59
C HIS A 228 -6.40 -14.00 12.74
N PRO A 229 -7.68 -14.23 13.11
CA PRO A 229 -8.67 -13.18 13.22
C PRO A 229 -8.22 -12.14 14.26
N ARG A 230 -8.46 -10.87 13.93
CA ARG A 230 -8.14 -9.74 14.80
C ARG A 230 -9.43 -9.02 15.19
N PRO A 231 -9.50 -8.48 16.41
CA PRO A 231 -10.64 -7.68 16.80
C PRO A 231 -10.78 -6.48 15.85
N THR A 232 -11.99 -6.27 15.35
CA THR A 232 -12.34 -5.10 14.54
C THR A 232 -13.45 -4.31 15.25
N VAL A 233 -13.41 -2.99 15.07
CA VAL A 233 -14.32 -2.04 15.67
C VAL A 233 -14.95 -1.23 14.55
N THR A 234 -16.28 -1.26 14.46
CA THR A 234 -17.05 -0.34 13.62
C THR A 234 -17.42 0.88 14.43
N MET A 235 -17.03 2.08 13.99
CA MET A 235 -17.49 3.30 14.62
C MET A 235 -18.89 3.66 14.11
N ARG A 236 -19.85 3.78 15.02
CA ARG A 236 -21.22 4.23 14.72
C ARG A 236 -21.43 5.57 15.40
N PHE A 237 -21.83 6.56 14.62
CA PHE A 237 -22.10 7.90 15.10
C PHE A 237 -23.60 8.10 15.12
N THR A 238 -24.15 8.37 16.30
CA THR A 238 -25.55 8.77 16.45
C THR A 238 -25.63 10.28 16.34
N ASN A 239 -26.44 10.79 15.41
CA ASN A 239 -26.79 12.20 15.34
C ASN A 239 -27.70 12.56 16.53
N ASN A 240 -27.14 12.66 17.72
CA ASN A 240 -27.81 13.28 18.86
C ASN A 240 -27.19 14.65 19.08
N ILE A 241 -27.56 15.59 18.20
CA ILE A 241 -27.49 17.01 18.51
C ILE A 241 -28.90 17.54 18.29
N SER A 242 -29.67 17.53 19.37
CA SER A 242 -30.77 18.46 19.62
C SER A 242 -30.20 19.82 19.99
#